data_AF-A0A7M3ZZ85-F1
#
_entry.id   AF-A0A7M3ZZ85-F1
#
_cell.length_a   1.000
_cell.length_b   1.000
_cell.length_c   1.000
_cell.angle_alpha   90.00
_cell.angle_beta   90.00
_cell.angle_gamma   90.00
#
_symmetry.space_group_name_H-M   'P 1'
#
loop_
_entity.id
_entity.type
_entity.pdbx_description
1 polymer ?
#
loop_
_entity_poly.entity_id
_entity_poly.type
_entity_poly.pdbx_seq_one_letter_code
_entity_poly.pdbx_strand_id
1 'polypeptide(L)'
;MHSLRSNPIGWQKEMAEIVYLDSPLESEALYERLCPPVRKWFKDKFPDFTRPQKLAIPAIMEKQHLLLCSPTGSGKTLTAFLTVIDQLVRLALERKLEKKVHAIYISPIKALANDIQRNLIGPLNEITEHYLPDRAQEIRVGLRTGDTSQSDRQKMLRNPPHILITTPESLAIA
;
A
#
# COMPACT_ATOMS: atom_id res chain seq x y z
N MET A 1 -8.35 -32.65 -39.87
CA MET A 1 -6.98 -32.44 -39.35
C MET A 1 -6.63 -30.97 -39.48
N HIS A 2 -6.86 -30.17 -38.44
CA HIS A 2 -6.39 -28.78 -38.38
C HIS A 2 -5.26 -28.70 -37.34
N SER A 3 -4.06 -28.43 -37.85
CA SER A 3 -2.79 -28.35 -37.15
C SER A 3 -2.78 -27.19 -36.14
N LEU A 4 -2.43 -27.48 -34.89
CA LEU A 4 -2.14 -26.49 -33.85
C LEU A 4 -0.83 -25.79 -34.21
N ARG A 5 -0.91 -24.49 -34.52
CA ARG A 5 0.28 -23.64 -34.68
C ARG A 5 0.99 -23.52 -33.34
N SER A 6 2.26 -23.89 -33.33
CA SER A 6 3.22 -23.72 -32.24
C SER A 6 3.35 -22.24 -31.85
N ASN A 7 3.26 -21.98 -30.54
CA ASN A 7 3.47 -20.66 -29.94
C ASN A 7 4.95 -20.24 -30.11
N PRO A 8 5.29 -19.16 -30.83
CA PRO A 8 6.67 -18.81 -31.17
C PRO A 8 7.44 -18.09 -30.05
N ILE A 9 6.84 -17.94 -28.87
CA ILE A 9 7.45 -17.29 -27.72
C ILE A 9 7.45 -18.33 -26.60
N GLY A 10 8.64 -18.84 -26.24
CA GLY A 10 8.88 -19.96 -25.32
C GLY A 10 8.50 -19.71 -23.86
N TRP A 11 7.31 -19.16 -23.60
CA TRP A 11 6.72 -19.15 -22.26
C TRP A 11 6.31 -20.59 -21.93
N GLN A 12 7.13 -21.26 -21.12
CA GLN A 12 6.58 -22.31 -20.28
C GLN A 12 5.49 -21.67 -19.43
N LYS A 13 4.27 -22.16 -19.60
CA LYS A 13 3.09 -21.71 -18.86
C LYS A 13 3.21 -22.28 -17.43
N GLU A 14 4.17 -21.80 -16.65
CA GLU A 14 4.17 -22.02 -15.20
C GLU A 14 2.93 -21.30 -14.67
N MET A 15 1.90 -22.10 -14.34
CA MET A 15 0.73 -21.57 -13.67
C MET A 15 1.17 -21.14 -12.27
N ALA A 16 0.89 -19.89 -11.90
CA ALA A 16 1.12 -19.43 -10.55
C ALA A 16 0.37 -20.35 -9.58
N GLU A 17 1.07 -20.88 -8.58
CA GLU A 17 0.46 -21.67 -7.51
C GLU A 17 -0.44 -20.73 -6.68
N ILE A 18 -1.73 -21.06 -6.60
CA ILE A 18 -2.70 -20.30 -5.82
C ILE A 18 -2.81 -20.95 -4.44
N VAL A 19 -2.32 -20.24 -3.43
CA VAL A 19 -2.47 -20.63 -2.02
C VAL A 19 -3.53 -19.76 -1.37
N TYR A 20 -4.53 -20.40 -0.74
CA TYR A 20 -5.58 -19.70 -0.01
C TYR A 20 -5.19 -19.52 1.45
N LEU A 21 -5.27 -18.28 1.95
CA LEU A 21 -5.03 -17.99 3.37
C LEU A 21 -6.29 -18.29 4.18
N ASP A 22 -6.22 -19.29 5.05
CA ASP A 22 -7.34 -19.74 5.90
C ASP A 22 -7.10 -19.53 7.40
N SER A 23 -5.84 -19.35 7.80
CA SER A 23 -5.37 -19.30 9.17
C SER A 23 -5.02 -17.86 9.57
N PRO A 24 -5.96 -17.11 10.18
CA PRO A 24 -5.70 -15.73 10.60
C PRO A 24 -4.71 -15.70 11.77
N LEU A 25 -3.80 -14.71 11.76
CA LEU A 25 -2.93 -14.47 12.89
C LEU A 25 -3.71 -13.84 14.05
N GLU A 26 -3.44 -14.27 15.28
CA GLU A 26 -4.01 -13.65 16.49
C GLU A 26 -3.60 -12.18 16.62
N SER A 27 -4.49 -11.37 17.18
CA SER A 27 -4.33 -9.91 17.21
C SER A 27 -3.06 -9.47 17.92
N GLU A 28 -2.76 -10.05 19.10
CA GLU A 28 -1.54 -9.70 19.84
C GLU A 28 -0.28 -10.07 19.06
N ALA A 29 -0.26 -11.23 18.41
CA ALA A 29 0.86 -11.62 17.55
C ALA A 29 1.01 -10.66 16.35
N LEU A 30 -0.10 -10.18 15.79
CA LEU A 30 -0.09 -9.20 14.70
C LEU A 30 0.36 -7.81 15.15
N TYR A 31 -0.11 -7.35 16.32
CA TYR A 31 0.36 -6.11 16.93
C TYR A 31 1.88 -6.15 17.11
N GLU A 32 2.45 -7.25 17.57
CA GLU A 32 3.90 -7.39 17.75
C GLU A 32 4.71 -7.27 16.44
N ARG A 33 4.09 -7.55 15.28
CA ARG A 33 4.74 -7.33 13.98
C ARG A 33 4.77 -5.86 13.55
N LEU A 34 3.83 -5.02 14.02
CA LEU A 34 3.81 -3.59 13.71
C LEU A 34 4.88 -2.83 14.51
N CYS A 35 5.43 -1.77 13.94
CA CYS A 35 6.31 -0.85 14.64
C CYS A 35 5.54 -0.06 15.72
N PRO A 36 6.22 0.42 16.78
CA PRO A 36 5.52 0.98 17.93
C PRO A 36 4.55 2.13 17.63
N PRO A 37 4.87 3.12 16.76
CA PRO A 37 3.92 4.20 16.46
C PRO A 37 2.65 3.71 15.77
N VAL A 38 2.79 2.85 14.76
CA VAL A 38 1.64 2.32 14.00
C VAL A 38 0.80 1.38 14.85
N ARG A 39 1.46 0.56 15.69
CA ARG A 39 0.78 -0.32 16.66
C ARG A 39 -0.09 0.48 17.64
N LYS A 40 0.48 1.53 18.26
CA LYS A 40 -0.21 2.38 19.23
C LYS A 40 -1.40 3.09 18.57
N TRP A 41 -1.16 3.76 17.44
CA TRP A 41 -2.23 4.40 16.67
C TRP A 41 -3.37 3.43 16.35
N PHE A 42 -3.07 2.21 15.90
CA PHE A 42 -4.10 1.24 15.58
C PHE A 42 -4.91 0.82 16.81
N LYS A 43 -4.25 0.53 17.95
CA LYS A 43 -4.92 0.17 19.22
C LYS A 43 -5.81 1.31 19.74
N ASP A 44 -5.39 2.57 19.55
CA ASP A 44 -6.16 3.72 20.01
C ASP A 44 -7.35 4.03 19.08
N LYS A 45 -7.24 3.71 17.79
CA LYS A 45 -8.25 4.01 16.77
C LYS A 45 -9.30 2.91 16.58
N PHE A 46 -8.92 1.65 16.73
CA PHE A 46 -9.76 0.49 16.40
C PHE A 46 -9.80 -0.52 17.53
N PRO A 47 -10.95 -1.19 17.76
CA PRO A 47 -11.06 -2.19 18.82
C PRO A 47 -10.25 -3.46 18.54
N ASP A 48 -10.16 -3.90 17.27
CA ASP A 48 -9.37 -5.06 16.86
C ASP A 48 -9.16 -5.06 15.33
N PHE A 49 -8.26 -5.92 14.84
CA PHE A 49 -8.13 -6.24 13.42
C PHE A 49 -9.33 -7.04 12.91
N THR A 50 -9.74 -6.77 11.67
CA THR A 50 -10.74 -7.59 10.98
C THR A 50 -10.14 -8.92 10.53
N ARG A 51 -10.96 -9.96 10.30
CA ARG A 51 -10.46 -11.25 9.77
C ARG A 51 -9.64 -11.09 8.46
N PRO A 52 -10.06 -10.29 7.47
CA PRO A 52 -9.23 -10.01 6.29
C PRO A 52 -7.87 -9.39 6.62
N GLN A 53 -7.79 -8.51 7.62
CA GLN A 53 -6.52 -7.92 8.08
C GLN A 53 -5.61 -8.97 8.73
N LYS A 54 -6.17 -9.83 9.60
CA LYS A 54 -5.44 -10.91 10.28
C LYS A 54 -4.86 -11.95 9.30
N LEU A 55 -5.48 -12.14 8.14
CA LEU A 55 -4.98 -13.00 7.07
C LEU A 55 -3.95 -12.28 6.19
N ALA A 56 -4.28 -11.08 5.73
CA ALA A 56 -3.53 -10.41 4.67
C ALA A 56 -2.27 -9.68 5.15
N ILE A 57 -2.30 -9.04 6.33
CA ILE A 57 -1.17 -8.24 6.80
C ILE A 57 0.10 -9.09 6.95
N PRO A 58 0.08 -10.27 7.61
CA PRO A 58 1.28 -11.11 7.71
C PRO A 58 1.87 -11.47 6.34
N ALA A 59 1.03 -11.90 5.40
CA ALA A 59 1.44 -12.25 4.04
C ALA A 59 2.09 -11.06 3.30
N ILE A 60 1.49 -9.86 3.41
CA ILE A 60 2.04 -8.65 2.79
C ILE A 60 3.38 -8.26 3.44
N MET A 61 3.52 -8.37 4.76
CA MET A 61 4.78 -8.09 5.47
C MET A 61 5.89 -9.08 5.08
N GLU A 62 5.52 -10.31 4.73
CA GLU A 62 6.40 -11.35 4.20
C GLU A 62 6.67 -11.20 2.68
N LYS A 63 6.22 -10.09 2.08
CA LYS A 63 6.41 -9.73 0.68
C LYS A 63 5.74 -10.70 -0.31
N GLN A 64 4.69 -11.40 0.13
CA GLN A 64 3.92 -12.28 -0.75
C GLN A 64 2.96 -11.48 -1.63
N HIS A 65 2.72 -11.96 -2.85
CA HIS A 65 1.66 -11.44 -3.72
C HIS A 65 0.30 -11.94 -3.22
N LEU A 66 -0.67 -11.02 -3.09
CA LEU A 66 -1.96 -11.34 -2.49
C LEU A 66 -3.11 -10.72 -3.29
N LEU A 67 -4.15 -11.52 -3.54
CA LEU A 67 -5.47 -11.05 -3.97
C LEU A 67 -6.45 -11.12 -2.79
N LEU A 68 -6.85 -9.95 -2.27
CA LEU A 68 -7.75 -9.86 -1.12
C LEU A 68 -9.21 -9.66 -1.55
N CYS A 69 -10.00 -10.74 -1.52
CA CYS A 69 -11.43 -10.71 -1.78
C CYS A 69 -12.24 -10.67 -0.47
N SER A 70 -12.94 -9.57 -0.20
CA SER A 70 -13.85 -9.45 0.95
C SER A 70 -14.93 -8.39 0.72
N PRO A 71 -16.06 -8.41 1.46
CA PRO A 71 -17.13 -7.41 1.33
C PRO A 71 -16.67 -5.97 1.55
N THR A 72 -17.44 -4.98 1.12
CA THR A 72 -17.20 -3.57 1.49
C THR A 72 -17.26 -3.38 3.00
N GLY A 73 -16.61 -2.33 3.53
CA GLY A 73 -16.54 -2.08 4.99
C GLY A 73 -15.64 -3.01 5.80
N SER A 74 -15.06 -4.05 5.20
CA SER A 74 -14.20 -5.03 5.89
C SER A 74 -12.74 -4.58 6.14
N GLY A 75 -12.41 -3.34 5.76
CA GLY A 75 -11.08 -2.76 6.02
C GLY A 75 -10.00 -3.04 4.97
N LYS A 76 -10.32 -3.58 3.78
CA LYS A 76 -9.34 -3.89 2.70
C LYS A 76 -8.33 -2.79 2.41
N THR A 77 -8.81 -1.55 2.31
CA THR A 77 -7.96 -0.39 2.02
C THR A 77 -6.96 -0.16 3.15
N LEU A 78 -7.42 -0.20 4.40
CA LEU A 78 -6.56 -0.08 5.57
C LEU A 78 -5.58 -1.26 5.67
N THR A 79 -5.99 -2.48 5.32
CA THR A 79 -5.09 -3.65 5.27
C THR A 79 -3.84 -3.38 4.46
N ALA A 80 -4.00 -2.90 3.21
CA ALA A 80 -2.88 -2.63 2.31
C ALA A 80 -2.08 -1.40 2.75
N PHE A 81 -2.75 -0.33 3.19
CA PHE A 81 -2.03 0.88 3.60
C PHE A 81 -1.33 0.75 4.93
N LEU A 82 -1.86 -0.01 5.89
CA LEU A 82 -1.22 -0.20 7.19
C LEU A 82 0.18 -0.79 7.04
N THR A 83 0.36 -1.77 6.16
CA THR A 83 1.67 -2.37 5.90
C THR A 83 2.62 -1.42 5.18
N VAL A 84 2.12 -0.59 4.27
CA VAL A 84 2.93 0.43 3.60
C VAL A 84 3.36 1.51 4.59
N ILE A 85 2.42 2.02 5.41
CA ILE A 85 2.69 3.02 6.45
C ILE A 85 3.70 2.46 7.45
N ASP A 86 3.54 1.22 7.92
CA ASP A 86 4.49 0.58 8.85
C ASP A 86 5.92 0.58 8.32
N GLN A 87 6.11 0.18 7.06
CA GLN A 87 7.43 0.18 6.43
C GLN A 87 8.02 1.60 6.30
N LEU A 88 7.20 2.57 5.88
CA LEU A 88 7.65 3.96 5.72
C LEU A 88 7.98 4.61 7.07
N VAL A 89 7.20 4.33 8.11
CA VAL A 89 7.47 4.81 9.48
C VAL A 89 8.78 4.23 10.00
N ARG A 90 9.05 2.94 9.79
CA ARG A 90 10.35 2.34 10.16
C ARG A 90 11.51 3.06 9.49
N LEU A 91 11.44 3.25 8.17
CA LEU A 91 12.46 3.97 7.41
C LEU A 91 12.61 5.43 7.89
N ALA A 92 11.51 6.11 8.19
CA ALA A 92 11.52 7.49 8.68
C ALA A 92 12.18 7.62 10.06
N LEU A 93 11.93 6.67 10.97
CA LEU A 93 12.55 6.62 12.30
C LEU A 93 14.04 6.32 12.22
N GLU A 94 14.44 5.45 11.29
CA GLU A 94 15.84 5.08 11.06
C GLU A 94 16.62 6.13 10.24
N ARG A 95 15.95 7.19 9.77
CA ARG A 95 16.52 8.20 8.86
C ARG A 95 17.03 7.61 7.53
N LYS A 96 16.37 6.56 7.04
CA LYS A 96 16.67 5.84 5.79
C LYS A 96 15.58 6.00 4.73
N LEU A 97 14.60 6.87 4.95
CA LEU A 97 13.53 7.14 3.99
C LEU A 97 14.08 8.01 2.84
N GLU A 98 14.35 7.36 1.72
CA GLU A 98 14.88 7.98 0.50
C GLU A 98 13.80 8.78 -0.25
N LYS A 99 14.21 9.81 -0.99
CA LYS A 99 13.31 10.62 -1.84
C LYS A 99 12.94 9.89 -3.14
N LYS A 100 12.28 8.74 -3.04
CA LYS A 100 11.79 7.92 -4.16
C LYS A 100 10.41 7.35 -3.87
N VAL A 101 9.77 6.80 -4.89
CA VAL A 101 8.50 6.09 -4.73
C VAL A 101 8.77 4.73 -4.11
N HIS A 102 8.12 4.44 -2.98
CA HIS A 102 8.17 3.16 -2.27
C HIS A 102 6.92 2.32 -2.51
N ALA A 103 5.76 2.96 -2.74
CA ALA A 103 4.50 2.29 -3.02
C ALA A 103 3.71 3.01 -4.11
N ILE A 104 3.04 2.23 -4.97
CA ILE A 104 2.13 2.74 -5.99
C ILE A 104 0.75 2.16 -5.74
N TYR A 105 -0.25 3.02 -5.58
CA TYR A 105 -1.66 2.66 -5.60
C TYR A 105 -2.24 3.01 -6.97
N ILE A 106 -2.81 2.01 -7.66
CA ILE A 106 -3.42 2.20 -8.98
C ILE A 106 -4.93 2.10 -8.83
N SER A 107 -5.61 3.22 -9.04
CA SER A 107 -7.07 3.31 -9.02
C SER A 107 -7.67 3.12 -10.42
N PRO A 108 -8.74 2.34 -10.60
CA PRO A 108 -9.43 2.23 -11.89
C PRO A 108 -10.05 3.56 -12.35
N ILE A 109 -10.38 4.46 -11.42
CA ILE A 109 -11.00 5.76 -11.74
C ILE A 109 -10.42 6.89 -10.88
N LYS A 110 -10.50 8.13 -11.38
CA LYS A 110 -9.97 9.33 -10.70
C LYS A 110 -10.70 9.64 -9.39
N ALA A 111 -12.02 9.50 -9.33
CA ALA A 111 -12.80 9.77 -8.12
C ALA A 111 -12.32 8.91 -6.94
N LEU A 112 -12.18 7.59 -7.17
CA LEU A 112 -11.64 6.67 -6.18
C LEU A 112 -10.17 6.99 -5.82
N ALA A 113 -9.35 7.47 -6.75
CA ALA A 113 -7.98 7.89 -6.45
C ALA A 113 -7.96 9.06 -5.43
N ASN A 114 -8.84 10.05 -5.62
CA ASN A 114 -9.00 11.17 -4.69
C ASN A 114 -9.49 10.70 -3.31
N ASP A 115 -10.48 9.82 -3.27
CA ASP A 115 -11.03 9.30 -2.01
C ASP A 115 -9.98 8.49 -1.24
N ILE A 116 -9.19 7.69 -1.95
CA ILE A 116 -8.09 6.92 -1.36
C ILE A 116 -7.01 7.83 -0.79
N GLN A 117 -6.67 8.93 -1.49
CA GLN A 117 -5.72 9.91 -0.97
C GLN A 117 -6.20 10.49 0.36
N ARG A 118 -7.46 10.91 0.45
CA ARG A 118 -8.04 11.45 1.69
C ARG A 118 -8.02 10.41 2.82
N ASN A 119 -8.41 9.17 2.52
CA ASN A 119 -8.43 8.07 3.48
C ASN A 119 -7.03 7.62 3.93
N LEU A 120 -5.98 7.95 3.18
CA LEU A 120 -4.58 7.66 3.52
C LEU A 120 -3.94 8.79 4.33
N ILE A 121 -4.21 10.05 3.96
CA ILE A 121 -3.62 11.23 4.64
C ILE A 121 -4.07 11.30 6.09
N GLY A 122 -5.34 11.01 6.39
CA GLY A 122 -5.85 11.04 7.77
C GLY A 122 -5.03 10.17 8.74
N PRO A 123 -4.97 8.85 8.53
CA PRO A 123 -4.11 7.95 9.32
C PRO A 123 -2.65 8.40 9.40
N LEU A 124 -2.07 8.83 8.28
CA LEU A 124 -0.67 9.23 8.24
C LEU A 124 -0.39 10.48 9.09
N ASN A 125 -1.28 11.48 9.03
CA ASN A 125 -1.19 12.68 9.85
C ASN A 125 -1.38 12.34 11.33
N GLU A 126 -2.39 11.54 11.67
CA GLU A 126 -2.62 11.10 13.05
C GLU A 126 -1.38 10.41 13.64
N ILE A 127 -0.76 9.49 12.87
CA ILE A 127 0.48 8.81 13.26
C ILE A 127 1.63 9.81 13.43
N THR A 128 1.79 10.73 12.47
CA THR A 128 2.90 11.69 12.44
C THR A 128 2.82 12.67 13.62
N GLU A 129 1.64 13.20 13.89
CA GLU A 129 1.43 14.24 14.91
C GLU A 129 1.48 13.69 16.34
N HIS A 130 0.98 12.48 16.57
CA HIS A 130 0.77 11.97 17.94
C HIS A 130 1.72 10.85 18.35
N TYR A 131 2.38 10.17 17.40
CA TYR A 131 3.14 8.95 17.68
C TYR A 131 4.56 8.96 17.12
N LEU A 132 4.90 9.86 16.19
CA LEU A 132 6.27 10.03 15.71
C LEU A 132 7.00 11.13 16.47
N PRO A 133 8.32 10.97 16.71
CA PRO A 133 9.13 12.05 17.25
C PRO A 133 9.41 13.10 16.15
N ASP A 134 9.59 14.37 16.54
CA ASP A 134 9.87 15.50 15.63
C ASP A 134 11.04 15.27 14.67
N ARG A 135 11.98 14.40 15.07
CA ARG A 135 13.18 14.06 14.28
C ARG A 135 12.95 13.03 13.17
N ALA A 136 11.74 12.47 13.06
CA ALA A 136 11.39 11.50 12.02
C ALA A 136 11.31 12.19 10.65
N GLN A 137 11.68 11.47 9.59
CA GLN A 137 11.55 12.02 8.24
C GLN A 137 10.07 12.11 7.83
N GLU A 138 9.71 13.20 7.17
CA GLU A 138 8.37 13.40 6.60
C GLU A 138 8.03 12.31 5.57
N ILE A 139 6.85 11.72 5.69
CA ILE A 139 6.31 10.77 4.70
C ILE A 139 5.41 11.53 3.71
N ARG A 140 5.76 11.54 2.42
CA ARG A 140 5.02 12.27 1.38
C ARG A 140 4.11 11.36 0.57
N VAL A 141 2.88 11.82 0.34
CA VAL A 141 1.88 11.17 -0.51
C VAL A 141 1.60 12.08 -1.71
N GLY A 142 1.56 11.51 -2.91
CA GLY A 142 1.29 12.24 -4.15
C GLY A 142 0.16 11.61 -4.95
N LEU A 143 -0.65 12.45 -5.60
CA LEU A 143 -1.69 12.03 -6.54
C LEU A 143 -1.32 12.47 -7.97
N ARG A 144 -1.18 11.50 -8.87
CA ARG A 144 -0.93 11.72 -10.30
C ARG A 144 -2.06 11.11 -11.13
N THR A 145 -2.89 11.96 -11.71
CA THR A 145 -3.95 11.54 -12.64
C THR A 145 -3.85 12.33 -13.95
N GLY A 146 -4.77 12.09 -14.88
CA GLY A 146 -4.93 12.91 -16.07
C GLY A 146 -5.15 14.39 -15.77
N ASP A 147 -5.65 14.74 -14.57
CA ASP A 147 -5.91 16.14 -14.17
C ASP A 147 -4.71 16.82 -13.51
N THR A 148 -3.65 16.07 -13.20
CA THR A 148 -2.46 16.63 -12.56
C THR A 148 -1.73 17.55 -13.54
N SER A 149 -1.60 18.82 -13.16
CA SER A 149 -0.94 19.86 -13.95
C SER A 149 0.52 19.51 -14.28
N GLN A 150 1.06 20.04 -15.38
CA GLN A 150 2.47 19.82 -15.71
C GLN A 150 3.41 20.34 -14.61
N SER A 151 3.06 21.47 -13.98
CA SER A 151 3.82 22.04 -12.86
C SER A 151 3.91 21.06 -11.69
N ASP A 152 2.79 20.45 -11.30
CA ASP A 152 2.79 19.50 -10.18
C ASP A 152 3.50 18.19 -10.53
N ARG A 153 3.39 17.72 -11.78
CA ARG A 153 4.22 16.58 -12.26
C ARG A 153 5.70 16.89 -12.15
N GLN A 154 6.14 18.09 -12.53
CA GLN A 154 7.54 18.50 -12.41
C GLN A 154 8.00 18.61 -10.95
N LYS A 155 7.13 19.10 -10.04
CA LYS A 155 7.43 19.10 -8.59
C LYS A 155 7.61 17.67 -8.07
N MET A 156 6.74 16.75 -8.47
CA MET A 156 6.86 15.33 -8.10
C MET A 156 8.15 14.69 -8.64
N LEU A 157 8.61 15.04 -9.83
CA LEU A 157 9.89 14.53 -10.35
C LEU A 157 11.09 15.03 -9.53
N ARG A 158 11.08 16.31 -9.13
CA ARG A 158 12.17 16.91 -8.32
C ARG A 158 12.13 16.43 -6.87
N ASN A 159 10.94 16.22 -6.31
CA ASN A 159 10.76 15.73 -4.95
C ASN A 159 9.70 14.61 -4.93
N PRO A 160 10.11 13.37 -5.26
CA PRO A 160 9.18 12.24 -5.37
C PRO A 160 8.39 11.99 -4.08
N PRO A 161 7.08 11.66 -4.20
CA PRO A 161 6.32 11.13 -3.08
C PRO A 161 6.81 9.72 -2.74
N HIS A 162 6.64 9.30 -1.48
CA HIS A 162 6.91 7.93 -1.07
C HIS A 162 5.75 7.00 -1.42
N ILE A 163 4.51 7.51 -1.41
CA ILE A 163 3.32 6.82 -1.90
C ILE A 163 2.75 7.59 -3.10
N LEU A 164 2.71 6.94 -4.27
CA LEU A 164 2.12 7.49 -5.47
C LEU A 164 0.74 6.86 -5.72
N ILE A 165 -0.30 7.68 -5.68
CA ILE A 165 -1.66 7.29 -6.09
C ILE A 165 -1.85 7.72 -7.53
N THR A 166 -2.25 6.81 -8.41
CA THR A 166 -2.37 7.06 -9.86
C THR A 166 -3.51 6.27 -10.51
N THR A 167 -3.77 6.51 -11.80
CA THR A 167 -4.59 5.64 -12.66
C THR A 167 -3.71 4.84 -13.63
N PRO A 168 -4.21 3.74 -14.24
CA PRO A 168 -3.46 2.97 -15.24
C PRO A 168 -2.94 3.84 -16.39
N GLU A 169 -3.78 4.71 -16.95
CA GLU A 169 -3.43 5.58 -18.07
C GLU A 169 -2.35 6.57 -17.67
N SER A 170 -2.46 7.13 -16.47
CA SER A 170 -1.49 8.11 -15.96
C SER A 170 -0.13 7.49 -15.64
N LEU A 171 -0.12 6.19 -15.29
CA LEU A 171 1.08 5.39 -15.06
C LEU A 171 1.74 4.97 -16.37
N ALA A 172 0.97 4.63 -17.40
CA ALA A 172 1.49 4.20 -18.70
C ALA A 172 2.22 5.32 -19.47
N ILE A 173 1.94 6.58 -19.15
CA ILE A 173 2.57 7.77 -19.76
C ILE A 173 3.72 8.30 -18.87
N ALA A 174 4.40 7.42 -18.12
CA ALA A 174 5.51 7.76 -17.24
C ALA A 174 6.86 7.46 -17.89
#